data_AF-F6DFV3-F1
#
_entry.id   AF-F6DFV3-F1
#
_cell.length_a   1.000
_cell.length_b   1.000
_cell.length_c   1.000
_cell.angle_alpha   90.00
_cell.angle_beta   90.00
_cell.angle_gamma   90.00
#
_symmetry.space_group_name_H-M   'P 1'
#
loop_
_entity.id
_entity.type
_entity.pdbx_description
1 polymer ?
#
loop_
_entity_poly.entity_id
_entity_poly.type
_entity_poly.pdbx_seq_one_letter_code
_entity_poly.pdbx_strand_id
1 'polypeptide(L)'
;MAAYQVLIVGAGFSGAEAAFWLAQKGVRVGLLTQSLDAVMMPFLPPRPPFPPGSLLERAYDPKDERVWAFHARAKYLLEGLRPLHLFQATATGLLLEGKRVVGVRTWEGPPARAEKVVLAVGSFLGARLFLGGVVEEAGRLSEASYPDLWEALKALGFRFVEREGEVPETPSTPGYRVRYLAFHPEEWEEKTFRLKRLEGLYAVGLCVREGDYARMSEEGKRLAEHLLHELG
;
A
#
# COMPACT_ATOMS: atom_id res chain seq x y z
N MET A 1 5.93 25.36 1.77
CA MET A 1 5.38 24.39 2.75
C MET A 1 4.90 23.17 1.99
N ALA A 2 5.17 21.96 2.47
CA ALA A 2 4.66 20.74 1.83
C ALA A 2 3.13 20.65 1.99
N ALA A 3 2.43 20.31 0.92
CA ALA A 3 0.97 20.21 0.90
C ALA A 3 0.45 19.05 1.79
N TYR A 4 1.24 17.98 1.93
CA TYR A 4 0.96 16.85 2.81
C TYR A 4 2.03 16.70 3.88
N GLN A 5 1.60 16.34 5.10
CA GLN A 5 2.51 15.90 6.16
C GLN A 5 2.98 14.47 5.89
N VAL A 6 2.07 13.62 5.38
CA VAL A 6 2.36 12.23 5.04
C VAL A 6 1.85 11.95 3.63
N LEU A 7 2.73 11.42 2.77
CA LEU A 7 2.35 10.84 1.48
C LEU A 7 2.45 9.32 1.58
N ILE A 8 1.37 8.63 1.23
CA ILE A 8 1.30 7.17 1.22
C ILE A 8 1.16 6.71 -0.23
N VAL A 9 2.05 5.83 -0.67
CA VAL A 9 2.07 5.22 -2.00
C VAL A 9 1.48 3.82 -1.90
N GLY A 10 0.25 3.67 -2.39
CA GLY A 10 -0.52 2.43 -2.37
C GLY A 10 -1.74 2.52 -1.46
N ALA A 11 -2.94 2.41 -2.06
CA ALA A 11 -4.22 2.43 -1.36
C ALA A 11 -4.78 1.01 -1.09
N GLY A 12 -3.91 0.04 -0.84
CA GLY A 12 -4.29 -1.29 -0.36
C GLY A 12 -4.55 -1.33 1.14
N PHE A 13 -4.75 -2.52 1.71
CA PHE A 13 -5.11 -2.71 3.13
C PHE A 13 -4.23 -1.94 4.13
N SER A 14 -2.90 -2.03 4.04
CA SER A 14 -2.02 -1.33 4.99
C SER A 14 -1.97 0.19 4.77
N GLY A 15 -1.88 0.64 3.52
CA GLY A 15 -1.76 2.06 3.19
C GLY A 15 -3.04 2.85 3.43
N ALA A 16 -4.19 2.29 3.04
CA ALA A 16 -5.49 2.89 3.29
C ALA A 16 -5.85 2.92 4.77
N GLU A 17 -5.50 1.87 5.53
CA GLU A 17 -5.71 1.86 6.97
C GLU A 17 -4.84 2.92 7.67
N ALA A 18 -3.57 3.04 7.29
CA ALA A 18 -2.70 4.12 7.79
C ALA A 18 -3.28 5.51 7.46
N ALA A 19 -3.75 5.71 6.23
CA ALA A 19 -4.40 6.94 5.80
C ALA A 19 -5.66 7.25 6.63
N PHE A 20 -6.48 6.23 6.89
CA PHE A 20 -7.69 6.35 7.69
C PHE A 20 -7.39 6.86 9.09
N TRP A 21 -6.49 6.21 9.84
CA TRP A 21 -6.18 6.61 11.22
C TRP A 21 -5.49 7.97 11.31
N LEU A 22 -4.60 8.29 10.38
CA LEU A 22 -3.95 9.61 10.32
C LEU A 22 -4.97 10.72 10.05
N ALA A 23 -5.87 10.53 9.08
CA ALA A 23 -6.89 11.51 8.74
C ALA A 23 -7.92 11.70 9.87
N GLN A 24 -8.26 10.66 10.63
CA GLN A 24 -9.08 10.76 11.85
C GLN A 24 -8.47 11.68 12.92
N LYS A 25 -7.15 11.90 12.88
CA LYS A 25 -6.42 12.80 13.77
C LYS A 25 -6.07 14.15 13.14
N GLY A 26 -6.63 14.47 11.97
CA GLY A 26 -6.44 15.76 11.31
C GLY A 26 -5.13 15.92 10.55
N VAL A 27 -4.33 14.86 10.41
CA VAL A 27 -3.10 14.89 9.62
C VAL A 27 -3.45 15.10 8.14
N ARG A 28 -2.75 16.02 7.47
CA ARG A 28 -2.89 16.24 6.02
C ARG A 28 -2.23 15.10 5.26
N VAL A 29 -3.02 14.15 4.78
CA VAL A 29 -2.54 12.93 4.11
C VAL A 29 -2.78 13.01 2.60
N GLY A 30 -1.75 12.75 1.81
CA GLY A 30 -1.89 12.39 0.41
C GLY A 30 -1.85 10.87 0.27
N LEU A 31 -2.91 10.26 -0.26
CA LEU A 31 -2.95 8.84 -0.58
C LEU A 31 -2.92 8.68 -2.10
N LEU A 32 -1.73 8.33 -2.62
CA LEU A 32 -1.43 8.15 -4.02
C LEU A 32 -1.60 6.67 -4.38
N THR A 33 -2.33 6.38 -5.46
CA THR A 33 -2.44 5.00 -5.98
C THR A 33 -2.49 4.97 -7.50
N GLN A 34 -1.96 3.92 -8.12
CA GLN A 34 -1.90 3.78 -9.58
C GLN A 34 -3.29 3.58 -10.23
N SER A 35 -4.27 3.06 -9.47
CA SER A 35 -5.64 2.86 -9.94
C SER A 35 -6.63 3.09 -8.82
N LEU A 36 -7.56 4.03 -9.02
CA LEU A 36 -8.66 4.26 -8.08
C LEU A 36 -9.63 3.07 -8.06
N ASP A 37 -9.73 2.33 -9.16
CA ASP A 37 -10.57 1.12 -9.28
C ASP A 37 -9.94 -0.11 -8.59
N ALA A 38 -8.81 0.07 -7.90
CA ALA A 38 -8.11 -0.96 -7.12
C ALA A 38 -7.98 -0.64 -5.61
N VAL A 39 -8.47 0.51 -5.15
CA VAL A 39 -8.44 0.92 -3.73
C VAL A 39 -9.05 -0.15 -2.82
N MET A 40 -8.25 -0.71 -1.91
CA MET A 40 -8.71 -1.75 -0.98
C MET A 40 -9.27 -3.02 -1.65
N MET A 41 -8.86 -3.32 -2.89
CA MET A 41 -9.32 -4.52 -3.59
C MET A 41 -8.81 -5.81 -2.92
N PRO A 42 -9.71 -6.71 -2.47
CA PRO A 42 -9.33 -8.01 -1.91
C PRO A 42 -8.90 -9.03 -2.97
N PHE A 43 -8.15 -10.06 -2.55
CA PHE A 43 -7.93 -11.27 -3.37
C PHE A 43 -9.11 -12.25 -3.26
N LEU A 44 -9.56 -12.47 -2.02
CA LEU A 44 -10.73 -13.25 -1.60
C LEU A 44 -11.61 -12.38 -0.70
N PRO A 45 -12.92 -12.68 -0.56
CA PRO A 45 -13.80 -11.95 0.36
C PRO A 45 -13.21 -11.88 1.78
N PRO A 46 -12.95 -10.69 2.34
CA PRO A 46 -12.49 -10.55 3.72
C PRO A 46 -13.53 -11.11 4.69
N ARG A 47 -13.08 -11.84 5.71
CA ARG A 47 -13.95 -12.45 6.72
C ARG A 47 -13.50 -12.09 8.14
N PRO A 48 -14.45 -11.90 9.09
CA PRO A 48 -14.14 -11.56 10.47
C PRO A 48 -13.40 -12.70 11.19
N PRO A 49 -12.71 -12.42 12.31
CA PRO A 49 -12.67 -11.15 13.03
C PRO A 49 -11.76 -10.10 12.35
N PHE A 50 -12.12 -8.83 12.50
CA PHE A 50 -11.33 -7.69 12.02
C PHE A 50 -10.82 -6.85 13.19
N PRO A 51 -9.76 -6.05 13.01
CA PRO A 51 -9.30 -5.12 14.04
C PRO A 51 -10.41 -4.12 14.41
N PRO A 52 -10.76 -3.95 15.70
CA PRO A 52 -11.90 -3.11 16.09
C PRO A 52 -11.77 -1.64 15.66
N GLY A 53 -12.83 -1.11 15.06
CA GLY A 53 -12.95 0.27 14.59
C GLY A 53 -12.15 0.57 13.31
N SER A 54 -11.49 -0.42 12.71
CA SER A 54 -10.67 -0.28 11.50
C SER A 54 -11.47 0.10 10.26
N LEU A 55 -10.79 0.62 9.25
CA LEU A 55 -11.35 0.77 7.91
C LEU A 55 -11.77 -0.60 7.35
N LEU A 56 -10.96 -1.63 7.56
CA LEU A 56 -11.27 -3.01 7.17
C LEU A 56 -12.62 -3.48 7.73
N GLU A 57 -12.85 -3.31 9.04
CA GLU A 57 -14.10 -3.66 9.69
C GLU A 57 -15.28 -2.83 9.14
N ARG A 58 -15.09 -1.53 8.95
CA ARG A 58 -16.14 -0.61 8.48
C ARG A 58 -16.56 -0.87 7.03
N ALA A 59 -15.66 -1.37 6.19
CA ALA A 59 -15.93 -1.67 4.79
C ALA A 59 -16.64 -3.03 4.58
N TYR A 60 -16.59 -3.91 5.60
CA TYR A 60 -17.21 -5.22 5.55
C TYR A 60 -18.74 -5.14 5.56
N ASP A 61 -19.38 -5.99 4.75
CA ASP A 61 -20.82 -6.18 4.76
C ASP A 61 -21.10 -7.69 4.88
N PRO A 62 -21.72 -8.18 5.97
CA PRO A 62 -22.01 -9.60 6.15
C PRO A 62 -23.03 -10.15 5.14
N LYS A 63 -23.71 -9.30 4.38
CA LYS A 63 -24.69 -9.69 3.36
C LYS A 63 -24.14 -9.59 1.93
N ASP A 64 -22.91 -9.14 1.74
CA ASP A 64 -22.33 -8.91 0.42
C ASP A 64 -20.84 -9.28 0.37
N GLU A 65 -20.57 -10.51 -0.06
CA GLU A 65 -19.22 -11.06 -0.23
C GLU A 65 -18.52 -10.61 -1.53
N ARG A 66 -19.14 -9.79 -2.38
CA ARG A 66 -18.50 -9.35 -3.64
C ARG A 66 -17.29 -8.49 -3.34
N VAL A 67 -16.11 -8.96 -3.75
CA VAL A 67 -14.82 -8.27 -3.52
C VAL A 67 -14.78 -6.87 -4.13
N TRP A 68 -15.39 -6.68 -5.30
CA TRP A 68 -15.53 -5.37 -5.93
C TRP A 68 -16.42 -4.41 -5.12
N ALA A 69 -17.50 -4.93 -4.51
CA ALA A 69 -18.36 -4.11 -3.66
C ALA A 69 -17.65 -3.71 -2.36
N PHE A 70 -16.79 -4.59 -1.81
CA PHE A 70 -15.90 -4.24 -0.69
C PHE A 70 -14.94 -3.11 -1.08
N HIS A 71 -14.25 -3.22 -2.22
CA HIS A 71 -13.40 -2.14 -2.79
C HIS A 71 -14.18 -0.81 -2.83
N ALA A 72 -15.38 -0.81 -3.42
CA ALA A 72 -16.15 0.40 -3.62
C ALA A 72 -16.58 1.05 -2.28
N ARG A 73 -17.02 0.25 -1.30
CA ARG A 73 -17.37 0.73 0.04
C ARG A 73 -16.15 1.31 0.76
N ALA A 74 -15.02 0.60 0.75
CA ALA A 74 -13.79 1.05 1.38
C ALA A 74 -13.27 2.36 0.75
N LYS A 75 -13.29 2.45 -0.59
CA LYS A 75 -12.96 3.67 -1.32
C LYS A 75 -13.85 4.83 -0.90
N TYR A 76 -15.17 4.62 -0.85
CA TYR A 76 -16.12 5.66 -0.47
C TYR A 76 -15.92 6.15 0.97
N LEU A 77 -15.58 5.24 1.90
CA LEU A 77 -15.24 5.61 3.28
C LEU A 77 -14.00 6.52 3.35
N LEU A 78 -12.98 6.25 2.54
CA LEU A 78 -11.78 7.11 2.46
C LEU A 78 -12.11 8.49 1.87
N GLU A 79 -12.94 8.54 0.82
CA GLU A 79 -13.35 9.79 0.16
C GLU A 79 -14.13 10.73 1.10
N GLY A 80 -14.74 10.20 2.17
CA GLY A 80 -15.42 11.00 3.19
C GLY A 80 -14.50 11.68 4.22
N LEU A 81 -13.19 11.39 4.23
CA LEU A 81 -12.27 11.91 5.24
C LEU A 81 -11.69 13.27 4.81
N ARG A 82 -12.16 14.35 5.43
CA ARG A 82 -11.76 15.73 5.05
C ARG A 82 -10.23 15.99 4.96
N PRO A 83 -9.38 15.49 5.87
CA PRO A 83 -7.93 15.72 5.79
C PRO A 83 -7.18 14.83 4.78
N LEU A 84 -7.87 13.87 4.16
CA LEU A 84 -7.31 12.92 3.21
C LEU A 84 -7.57 13.37 1.77
N HIS A 85 -6.52 13.44 0.98
CA HIS A 85 -6.62 13.54 -0.47
C HIS A 85 -6.24 12.20 -1.10
N LEU A 86 -7.23 11.44 -1.56
CA LEU A 86 -7.05 10.26 -2.39
C LEU A 86 -6.95 10.68 -3.86
N PHE A 87 -5.87 10.31 -4.55
CA PHE A 87 -5.69 10.66 -5.95
C PHE A 87 -4.92 9.59 -6.73
N GLN A 88 -5.13 9.58 -8.05
CA GLN A 88 -4.47 8.67 -8.95
C GLN A 88 -3.12 9.23 -9.41
N ALA A 89 -2.07 8.45 -9.25
CA ALA A 89 -0.79 8.61 -9.94
C ALA A 89 0.05 7.34 -9.78
N THR A 90 0.96 7.10 -10.71
CA THR A 90 1.80 5.91 -10.74
C THR A 90 3.20 6.27 -10.27
N ALA A 91 3.58 5.89 -9.05
CA ALA A 91 4.90 6.20 -8.53
C ALA A 91 6.01 5.47 -9.33
N THR A 92 7.00 6.20 -9.82
CA THR A 92 8.11 5.65 -10.64
C THR A 92 9.47 5.77 -9.96
N GLY A 93 9.54 6.38 -8.79
CA GLY A 93 10.76 6.45 -8.00
C GLY A 93 10.74 7.54 -6.94
N LEU A 94 11.76 7.56 -6.09
CA LEU A 94 11.84 8.51 -4.97
C LEU A 94 12.37 9.88 -5.43
N LEU A 95 11.80 10.96 -4.90
CA LEU A 95 12.38 12.30 -4.96
C LEU A 95 13.30 12.52 -3.76
N LEU A 96 14.54 12.89 -4.03
CA LEU A 96 15.58 13.04 -3.02
C LEU A 96 16.06 14.49 -2.94
N GLU A 97 16.22 14.98 -1.71
CA GLU A 97 16.98 16.17 -1.37
C GLU A 97 18.13 15.72 -0.47
N GLY A 98 19.32 15.52 -1.06
CA GLY A 98 20.43 14.85 -0.39
C GLY A 98 20.08 13.39 -0.04
N LYS A 99 20.11 13.05 1.26
CA LYS A 99 19.74 11.71 1.77
C LYS A 99 18.27 11.57 2.17
N ARG A 100 17.48 12.65 2.05
CA ARG A 100 16.09 12.69 2.48
C ARG A 100 15.15 12.46 1.32
N VAL A 101 14.21 11.53 1.50
CA VAL A 101 13.06 11.39 0.62
C VAL A 101 12.05 12.48 0.94
N VAL A 102 11.66 13.23 -0.08
CA VAL A 102 10.72 14.36 0.01
C VAL A 102 9.46 14.15 -0.84
N GLY A 103 9.32 12.97 -1.44
CA GLY A 103 8.20 12.63 -2.32
C GLY A 103 8.51 11.48 -3.27
N VAL A 104 7.67 11.35 -4.30
CA VAL A 104 7.87 10.43 -5.42
C VAL A 104 7.69 11.12 -6.77
N ARG A 105 8.46 10.67 -7.75
CA ARG A 105 8.17 10.92 -9.17
C ARG A 105 6.97 10.07 -9.56
N THR A 106 6.22 10.57 -10.52
CA THR A 106 5.07 9.86 -11.08
C THR A 106 5.31 9.63 -12.57
N TRP A 107 4.71 8.58 -13.12
CA TRP A 107 4.80 8.27 -14.54
C TRP A 107 4.14 9.35 -15.38
N GLU A 108 3.02 9.88 -14.87
CA GLU A 108 2.23 10.93 -15.52
C GLU A 108 2.97 12.28 -15.59
N GLY A 109 4.04 12.45 -14.80
CA GLY A 109 4.92 13.62 -14.80
C GLY A 109 4.89 14.43 -13.49
N PRO A 110 3.72 14.88 -12.98
CA PRO A 110 3.66 15.71 -11.79
C PRO A 110 4.15 15.01 -10.51
N PRO A 111 5.18 15.54 -9.82
CA PRO A 111 5.66 14.93 -8.59
C PRO A 111 4.67 15.07 -7.43
N ALA A 112 4.65 14.08 -6.53
CA ALA A 112 3.92 14.16 -5.25
C ALA A 112 4.92 14.32 -4.10
N ARG A 113 4.76 15.36 -3.25
CA ARG A 113 5.71 15.73 -2.20
C ARG A 113 5.07 15.74 -0.80
N ALA A 114 5.84 15.36 0.22
CA ALA A 114 5.43 15.39 1.62
C ALA A 114 6.63 15.44 2.58
N GLU A 115 6.36 15.72 3.86
CA GLU A 115 7.38 15.69 4.93
C GLU A 115 7.86 14.26 5.24
N LYS A 116 6.95 13.28 5.14
CA LYS A 116 7.21 11.84 5.33
C LYS A 116 6.58 11.04 4.18
N VAL A 117 7.30 10.05 3.66
CA VAL A 117 6.83 9.19 2.55
C VAL A 117 6.74 7.74 3.00
N VAL A 118 5.58 7.11 2.79
CA VAL A 118 5.29 5.73 3.13
C VAL A 118 5.11 4.91 1.86
N LEU A 119 5.83 3.80 1.73
CA LEU A 119 5.58 2.79 0.71
C LEU A 119 4.66 1.69 1.27
N ALA A 120 3.47 1.57 0.69
CA ALA A 120 2.46 0.56 1.01
C ALA A 120 2.05 -0.20 -0.27
N VAL A 121 3.04 -0.56 -1.08
CA VAL A 121 2.88 -1.03 -2.47
C VAL A 121 2.55 -2.51 -2.61
N GLY A 122 2.24 -3.21 -1.51
CA GLY A 122 1.78 -4.59 -1.55
C GLY A 122 2.71 -5.55 -2.30
N SER A 123 2.13 -6.40 -3.14
CA SER A 123 2.79 -7.39 -4.00
C SER A 123 3.18 -6.86 -5.39
N PHE A 124 3.34 -5.54 -5.56
CA PHE A 124 3.54 -4.91 -6.87
C PHE A 124 5.01 -4.61 -7.21
N LEU A 125 6.00 -5.01 -6.40
CA LEU A 125 7.41 -4.86 -6.77
C LEU A 125 7.91 -6.14 -7.44
N GLY A 126 8.38 -6.04 -8.68
CA GLY A 126 8.85 -7.20 -9.46
C GLY A 126 7.81 -8.32 -9.58
N ALA A 127 6.54 -7.94 -9.69
CA ALA A 127 5.41 -8.86 -9.58
C ALA A 127 5.29 -9.76 -10.80
N ARG A 128 5.06 -11.07 -10.55
CA ARG A 128 4.77 -12.06 -11.59
C ARG A 128 3.58 -12.90 -11.15
N LEU A 129 2.46 -12.75 -11.87
CA LEU A 129 1.24 -13.51 -11.65
C LEU A 129 1.22 -14.73 -12.56
N PHE A 130 1.11 -15.92 -11.97
CA PHE A 130 1.04 -17.21 -12.65
C PHE A 130 -0.40 -17.71 -12.64
N LEU A 131 -1.04 -17.80 -13.80
CA LEU A 131 -2.41 -18.26 -13.96
C LEU A 131 -2.49 -19.28 -15.10
N GLY A 132 -2.71 -20.56 -14.77
CA GLY A 132 -2.68 -21.64 -15.76
C GLY A 132 -1.36 -21.66 -16.53
N GLY A 133 -1.41 -21.48 -17.85
CA GLY A 133 -0.24 -21.45 -18.73
C GLY A 133 0.36 -20.07 -19.00
N VAL A 134 -0.16 -18.99 -18.39
CA VAL A 134 0.29 -17.61 -18.63
C VAL A 134 1.01 -17.01 -17.41
N VAL A 135 1.95 -16.10 -17.68
CA VAL A 135 2.62 -15.29 -16.66
C VAL A 135 2.48 -13.81 -17.02
N GLU A 136 1.83 -13.05 -16.14
CA GLU A 136 1.54 -11.63 -16.30
C GLU A 136 2.38 -10.76 -15.35
N GLU A 137 2.71 -9.54 -15.75
CA GLU A 137 3.33 -8.54 -14.86
C GLU A 137 2.24 -7.83 -14.04
N ALA A 138 1.76 -8.51 -13.00
CA ALA A 138 0.62 -8.08 -12.21
C ALA A 138 0.80 -8.44 -10.72
N GLY A 139 0.45 -7.49 -9.84
CA GLY A 139 0.49 -7.71 -8.38
C GLY A 139 -0.75 -8.42 -7.84
N ARG A 140 -1.85 -8.39 -8.60
CA ARG A 140 -3.13 -9.05 -8.34
C ARG A 140 -3.84 -9.25 -9.68
N LEU A 141 -4.82 -10.17 -9.74
CA LEU A 141 -5.59 -10.45 -10.95
C LEU A 141 -6.15 -9.15 -11.55
N SER A 142 -5.90 -8.93 -12.84
CA SER A 142 -6.31 -7.74 -13.61
C SER A 142 -5.70 -6.41 -13.17
N GLU A 143 -4.65 -6.43 -12.34
CA GLU A 143 -3.98 -5.23 -11.84
C GLU A 143 -2.49 -5.24 -12.17
N ALA A 144 -2.15 -4.53 -13.25
CA ALA A 144 -0.79 -4.42 -13.76
C ALA A 144 0.19 -3.84 -12.72
N SER A 145 1.43 -4.29 -12.80
CA SER A 145 2.55 -3.80 -12.01
C SER A 145 3.48 -2.98 -12.90
N TYR A 146 3.77 -1.72 -12.53
CA TYR A 146 4.76 -0.91 -13.25
C TYR A 146 6.18 -1.23 -12.72
N PRO A 147 7.16 -1.49 -13.61
CA PRO A 147 8.51 -1.88 -13.19
C PRO A 147 9.31 -0.72 -12.56
N ASP A 148 8.98 0.53 -12.92
CA ASP A 148 9.78 1.72 -12.66
C ASP A 148 10.17 1.91 -11.19
N LEU A 149 9.22 1.77 -10.26
CA LEU A 149 9.48 1.99 -8.84
C LEU A 149 10.47 0.95 -8.29
N TRP A 150 10.31 -0.31 -8.68
CA TRP A 150 11.21 -1.37 -8.26
C TRP A 150 12.62 -1.14 -8.81
N GLU A 151 12.73 -0.81 -10.10
CA GLU A 151 14.01 -0.51 -10.73
C GLU A 151 14.71 0.69 -10.07
N ALA A 152 13.97 1.76 -9.77
CA ALA A 152 14.49 2.93 -9.08
C ALA A 152 14.97 2.60 -7.66
N LEU A 153 14.24 1.80 -6.89
CA LEU A 153 14.65 1.37 -5.56
C LEU A 153 15.89 0.48 -5.62
N LYS A 154 15.95 -0.46 -6.57
CA LYS A 154 17.11 -1.32 -6.81
C LYS A 154 18.35 -0.49 -7.17
N ALA A 155 18.21 0.52 -8.03
CA ALA A 155 19.29 1.44 -8.40
C ALA A 155 19.82 2.26 -7.22
N LEU A 156 18.96 2.55 -6.23
CA LEU A 156 19.35 3.19 -4.95
C LEU A 156 20.00 2.21 -3.95
N GLY A 157 20.18 0.95 -4.33
CA GLY A 157 20.85 -0.08 -3.53
C GLY A 157 19.96 -0.73 -2.47
N PHE A 158 18.63 -0.56 -2.54
CA PHE A 158 17.74 -1.34 -1.67
C PHE A 158 17.83 -2.84 -2.00
N ARG A 159 17.83 -3.65 -0.95
CA ARG A 159 17.81 -5.12 -1.06
C ARG A 159 16.39 -5.64 -0.89
N PHE A 160 16.11 -6.75 -1.58
CA PHE A 160 14.81 -7.39 -1.60
C PHE A 160 14.94 -8.90 -1.37
N VAL A 161 13.84 -9.51 -0.93
CA VAL A 161 13.65 -10.97 -0.84
C VAL A 161 12.41 -11.35 -1.65
N GLU A 162 12.47 -12.50 -2.33
CA GLU A 162 11.31 -13.04 -3.04
C GLU A 162 10.30 -13.63 -2.06
N ARG A 163 9.01 -13.41 -2.36
CA ARG A 163 7.85 -13.93 -1.66
C ARG A 163 6.84 -14.45 -2.68
N GLU A 164 5.95 -15.33 -2.25
CA GLU A 164 4.88 -15.86 -3.08
C GLU A 164 3.57 -15.90 -2.29
N GLY A 165 2.49 -15.39 -2.91
CA GLY A 165 1.12 -15.55 -2.43
C GLY A 165 0.32 -16.42 -3.38
N GLU A 166 -0.70 -17.10 -2.87
CA GLU A 166 -1.59 -17.95 -3.65
C GLU A 166 -3.06 -17.57 -3.41
N VAL A 167 -3.85 -17.60 -4.47
CA VAL A 167 -5.30 -17.49 -4.44
C VAL A 167 -5.87 -18.79 -4.96
N PRO A 168 -6.66 -19.53 -4.15
CA PRO A 168 -7.27 -20.76 -4.58
C PRO A 168 -8.33 -20.49 -5.67
N GLU A 169 -8.65 -21.53 -6.43
CA GLU A 169 -9.78 -21.48 -7.34
C GLU A 169 -11.09 -21.28 -6.57
N THR A 170 -11.94 -20.41 -7.13
CA THR A 170 -13.30 -20.15 -6.65
C THR A 170 -14.29 -20.42 -7.78
N PRO A 171 -15.60 -20.52 -7.50
CA PRO A 171 -16.59 -20.74 -8.56
C PRO A 171 -16.58 -19.70 -9.70
N SER A 172 -16.05 -18.50 -9.47
CA SER A 172 -16.00 -17.42 -10.46
C SER A 172 -14.60 -17.09 -10.97
N THR A 173 -13.55 -17.63 -10.36
CA THR A 173 -12.17 -17.18 -10.59
C THR A 173 -11.19 -18.36 -10.51
N PRO A 174 -10.39 -18.63 -11.55
CA PRO A 174 -9.38 -19.69 -11.51
C PRO A 174 -8.31 -19.37 -10.46
N GLY A 175 -7.68 -20.41 -9.92
CA GLY A 175 -6.58 -20.26 -8.97
C GLY A 175 -5.33 -19.66 -9.62
N TYR A 176 -4.58 -18.85 -8.88
CA TYR A 176 -3.35 -18.21 -9.35
C TYR A 176 -2.36 -17.97 -8.21
N ARG A 177 -1.10 -17.79 -8.57
CA ARG A 177 -0.02 -17.39 -7.64
C ARG A 177 0.57 -16.05 -8.06
N VAL A 178 1.08 -15.29 -7.11
CA VAL A 178 1.84 -14.06 -7.37
C VAL A 178 3.16 -14.16 -6.66
N ARG A 179 4.26 -14.17 -7.42
CA ARG A 179 5.60 -13.93 -6.87
C ARG A 179 5.88 -12.44 -6.90
N TYR A 180 6.47 -11.93 -5.83
CA TYR A 180 6.79 -10.51 -5.69
C TYR A 180 8.02 -10.31 -4.80
N LEU A 181 8.52 -9.09 -4.78
CA LEU A 181 9.67 -8.68 -3.99
C LEU A 181 9.21 -7.86 -2.78
N ALA A 182 9.61 -8.31 -1.59
CA ALA A 182 9.52 -7.52 -0.36
C ALA A 182 10.89 -6.95 -0.02
N PHE A 183 10.96 -5.80 0.64
CA PHE A 183 12.21 -5.27 1.17
C PHE A 183 12.88 -6.30 2.08
N HIS A 184 14.19 -6.43 1.96
CA HIS A 184 14.96 -7.30 2.83
C HIS A 184 14.81 -6.83 4.29
N PRO A 185 14.64 -7.72 5.28
CA PRO A 185 14.39 -7.33 6.68
C PRO A 185 15.44 -6.35 7.25
N GLU A 186 16.71 -6.47 6.84
CA GLU A 186 17.75 -5.53 7.24
C GLU A 186 17.51 -4.08 6.78
N GLU A 187 16.73 -3.82 5.73
CA GLU A 187 16.42 -2.45 5.29
C GLU A 187 15.35 -1.79 6.17
N TRP A 188 14.53 -2.57 6.88
CA TRP A 188 13.33 -2.12 7.58
C TRP A 188 13.47 -2.20 9.11
N GLU A 189 13.21 -1.09 9.79
CA GLU A 189 13.14 -1.06 11.25
C GLU A 189 11.69 -1.27 11.72
N GLU A 190 11.38 -2.45 12.25
CA GLU A 190 10.02 -2.85 12.60
C GLU A 190 9.31 -1.87 13.56
N LYS A 191 10.03 -1.32 14.54
CA LYS A 191 9.45 -0.44 15.58
C LYS A 191 8.96 0.90 15.03
N THR A 192 9.65 1.44 14.03
CA THR A 192 9.43 2.78 13.48
C THR A 192 8.92 2.76 12.04
N PHE A 193 8.87 1.58 11.43
CA PHE A 193 8.56 1.36 10.01
C PHE A 193 9.55 2.01 9.02
N ARG A 194 10.68 2.52 9.51
CA ARG A 194 11.66 3.24 8.69
C ARG A 194 12.34 2.29 7.70
N LEU A 195 12.52 2.76 6.47
CA LEU A 195 13.51 2.19 5.54
C LEU A 195 14.84 2.92 5.76
N LYS A 196 15.68 2.36 6.62
CA LYS A 196 16.81 3.06 7.27
C LYS A 196 17.90 3.59 6.34
N ARG A 197 17.90 3.17 5.08
CA ARG A 197 18.84 3.60 4.04
C ARG A 197 18.71 5.10 3.71
N LEU A 198 17.49 5.64 3.79
CA LEU A 198 17.20 7.04 3.46
C LEU A 198 16.37 7.69 4.56
N GLU A 199 16.53 9.00 4.74
CA GLU A 199 15.74 9.76 5.69
C GLU A 199 14.33 10.03 5.16
N GLY A 200 13.34 10.13 6.05
CA GLY A 200 11.96 10.47 5.68
C GLY A 200 11.17 9.37 4.98
N LEU A 201 11.74 8.16 4.86
CA LEU A 201 11.13 7.02 4.18
C LEU A 201 10.68 5.92 5.16
N TYR A 202 9.47 5.44 4.95
CA TYR A 202 8.82 4.39 5.73
C TYR A 202 8.21 3.36 4.78
N ALA A 203 7.95 2.15 5.27
CA ALA A 203 7.23 1.13 4.52
C ALA A 203 6.37 0.25 5.43
N VAL A 204 5.25 -0.25 4.91
CA VAL A 204 4.28 -1.05 5.67
C VAL A 204 3.52 -2.05 4.80
N GLY A 205 3.14 -3.18 5.40
CA GLY A 205 2.36 -4.25 4.77
C GLY A 205 3.19 -5.23 3.95
N LEU A 206 2.57 -5.89 2.96
CA LEU A 206 3.18 -7.01 2.21
C LEU A 206 4.54 -6.70 1.58
N CYS A 207 4.81 -5.43 1.25
CA CYS A 207 6.11 -5.02 0.70
C CYS A 207 7.27 -5.08 1.71
N VAL A 208 7.01 -5.29 3.00
CA VAL A 208 8.03 -5.47 4.05
C VAL A 208 7.83 -6.72 4.89
N ARG A 209 6.59 -7.20 5.04
CA ARG A 209 6.26 -8.36 5.87
C ARG A 209 4.97 -9.04 5.41
N GLU A 210 4.97 -10.38 5.40
CA GLU A 210 3.81 -11.21 5.09
C GLU A 210 2.69 -11.07 6.15
N GLY A 211 1.45 -11.31 5.74
CA GLY A 211 0.29 -11.31 6.63
C GLY A 211 -1.04 -11.30 5.86
N ASP A 212 -2.11 -11.60 6.57
CA ASP A 212 -3.48 -11.53 6.04
C ASP A 212 -4.05 -10.09 6.10
N TYR A 213 -5.33 -9.92 5.72
CA TYR A 213 -5.98 -8.61 5.72
C TYR A 213 -6.01 -7.95 7.11
N ALA A 214 -6.29 -8.72 8.16
CA ALA A 214 -6.34 -8.21 9.53
C ALA A 214 -4.95 -7.71 9.95
N ARG A 215 -3.91 -8.49 9.67
CA ARG A 215 -2.52 -8.09 9.92
C ARG A 215 -2.11 -6.84 9.15
N MET A 216 -2.50 -6.73 7.87
CA MET A 216 -2.23 -5.53 7.07
C MET A 216 -2.89 -4.29 7.67
N SER A 217 -4.12 -4.43 8.17
CA SER A 217 -4.86 -3.38 8.87
C SER A 217 -4.17 -3.00 10.19
N GLU A 218 -3.84 -3.97 11.05
CA GLU A 218 -3.10 -3.73 12.30
C GLU A 218 -1.79 -2.97 12.09
N GLU A 219 -1.01 -3.37 11.07
CA GLU A 219 0.24 -2.70 10.74
C GLU A 219 0.05 -1.28 10.22
N GLY A 220 -1.00 -1.04 9.42
CA GLY A 220 -1.38 0.30 8.98
C GLY A 220 -1.73 1.21 10.14
N LYS A 221 -2.52 0.71 11.11
CA LYS A 221 -2.83 1.44 12.35
C LYS A 221 -1.59 1.71 13.19
N ARG A 222 -0.75 0.70 13.39
CA ARG A 222 0.50 0.82 14.18
C ARG A 222 1.47 1.83 13.55
N LEU A 223 1.54 1.90 12.22
CA LEU A 223 2.28 2.96 11.52
C LEU A 223 1.66 4.34 11.79
N ALA A 224 0.34 4.47 11.68
CA ALA A 224 -0.33 5.74 11.92
C ALA A 224 -0.07 6.25 13.35
N GLU A 225 -0.15 5.39 14.36
CA GLU A 225 0.16 5.72 15.75
C GLU A 225 1.61 6.21 15.93
N HIS A 226 2.57 5.54 15.28
CA HIS A 226 3.96 5.97 15.29
C HIS A 226 4.15 7.35 14.63
N LEU A 227 3.57 7.56 13.46
CA LEU A 227 3.69 8.82 12.71
C LEU A 227 3.02 9.99 13.45
N LEU A 228 1.90 9.74 14.15
CA LEU A 228 1.27 10.74 15.02
C LEU A 228 2.23 11.17 16.14
N HIS A 229 2.86 10.20 16.81
CA HIS A 229 3.86 10.51 17.83
C HIS A 229 5.04 11.32 17.27
N GLU A 230 5.49 11.05 16.03
CA GLU A 230 6.56 11.82 15.39
C GLU A 230 6.14 13.22 14.90
N LEU A 231 4.84 13.49 14.74
CA LEU A 231 4.33 14.79 14.27
C LEU A 231 4.04 15.76 15.43
N GLY A 232 3.95 15.26 16.66
CA GLY A 232 3.54 16.04 17.85
C GLY A 232 2.04 16.27 17.91
#